data_AF-A0A1G6MXK2-F1
#
_entry.id   AF-A0A1G6MXK2-F1
#
_cell.length_a   1.000
_cell.length_b   1.000
_cell.length_c   1.000
_cell.angle_alpha   90.00
_cell.angle_beta   90.00
_cell.angle_gamma   90.00
#
_symmetry.space_group_name_H-M   'P 1'
#
loop_
_entity.id
_entity.type
_entity.pdbx_description
1 polymer ?
#
loop_
_entity_poly.entity_id
_entity_poly.type
_entity_poly.pdbx_seq_one_letter_code
_entity_poly.pdbx_strand_id
1 'polypeptide(L)'
;MTLQTKYAFTLPRGFVDPRGVLHREGVMRLATARDELEPLRDPSVDGPEDPRLTVVILARVVESLGDLELVTTNEIENLFAADLAFLQDFYGVINFGSQAEYEELLAAQREALAPPVPAAPVVAAPAVPGTPAAPAAATSPAAVDADDAAHERALPAVTSSVTYARRTVADETTSDAR
;
A
#
# COMPACT_ATOMS: atom_id res chain seq x y z
N MET A 1 -12.06 27.00 -18.01
CA MET A 1 -12.19 25.65 -17.42
C MET A 1 -12.19 25.79 -15.92
N THR A 2 -13.10 25.12 -15.23
CA THR A 2 -13.11 25.04 -13.75
C THR A 2 -12.08 24.03 -13.29
N LEU A 3 -11.26 24.39 -12.32
CA LEU A 3 -10.28 23.48 -11.71
C LEU A 3 -11.02 22.39 -10.91
N GLN A 4 -10.74 21.12 -11.19
CA GLN A 4 -11.19 20.03 -10.34
C GLN A 4 -10.32 19.98 -9.09
N THR A 5 -10.94 20.07 -7.92
CA THR A 5 -10.22 20.09 -6.63
C THR A 5 -10.59 18.92 -5.72
N LYS A 6 -11.53 18.07 -6.16
CA LYS A 6 -12.04 16.92 -5.41
C LYS A 6 -12.02 15.68 -6.29
N TYR A 7 -11.64 14.56 -5.71
CA TYR A 7 -11.43 13.30 -6.38
C TYR A 7 -12.05 12.19 -5.55
N ALA A 8 -12.95 11.43 -6.17
CA ALA A 8 -13.55 10.26 -5.52
C ALA A 8 -12.55 9.10 -5.53
N PHE A 9 -12.59 8.29 -4.49
CA PHE A 9 -11.84 7.05 -4.38
C PHE A 9 -12.70 5.95 -3.78
N THR A 10 -12.25 4.71 -3.93
CA THR A 10 -12.82 3.56 -3.24
C THR A 10 -11.71 2.71 -2.65
N LEU A 11 -11.80 2.46 -1.35
CA LEU A 11 -10.85 1.62 -0.62
C LEU A 11 -10.94 0.16 -1.10
N PRO A 12 -9.80 -0.48 -1.41
CA PRO A 12 -9.73 -1.90 -1.76
C PRO A 12 -10.43 -2.83 -0.77
N ARG A 13 -10.22 -2.66 0.55
CA ARG A 13 -10.89 -3.45 1.60
C ARG A 13 -11.97 -2.65 2.30
N GLY A 14 -11.65 -1.42 2.71
CA GLY A 14 -12.57 -0.53 3.41
C GLY A 14 -12.27 -0.39 4.89
N PHE A 15 -12.83 0.66 5.48
CA PHE A 15 -12.79 0.93 6.91
C PHE A 15 -14.03 0.34 7.59
N VAL A 16 -13.85 -0.40 8.69
CA VAL A 16 -14.96 -0.87 9.52
C VAL A 16 -15.03 -0.01 10.76
N ASP A 17 -16.14 0.70 10.94
CA ASP A 17 -16.32 1.57 12.09
C ASP A 17 -16.65 0.79 13.38
N PRO A 18 -16.67 1.43 14.56
CA PRO A 18 -17.01 0.76 15.82
C PRO A 18 -18.43 0.15 15.89
N ARG A 19 -19.32 0.52 14.96
CA ARG A 19 -20.67 -0.03 14.84
C ARG A 19 -20.72 -1.22 13.89
N GLY A 20 -19.61 -1.59 13.25
CA GLY A 20 -19.50 -2.66 12.28
C GLY A 20 -19.95 -2.26 10.87
N VAL A 21 -20.09 -0.97 10.58
CA VAL A 21 -20.44 -0.48 9.24
C VAL A 21 -19.18 -0.41 8.39
N LEU A 22 -19.26 -0.93 7.17
CA LEU A 22 -18.16 -0.93 6.21
C LEU A 22 -18.24 0.32 5.31
N HIS A 23 -17.20 1.15 5.37
CA HIS A 23 -17.05 2.37 4.58
C HIS A 23 -15.95 2.17 3.54
N ARG A 24 -16.27 2.39 2.25
CA ARG A 24 -15.31 2.18 1.15
C ARG A 24 -15.17 3.38 0.24
N GLU A 25 -16.28 4.02 -0.09
CA GLU A 25 -16.30 5.17 -1.00
C GLU A 25 -15.93 6.43 -0.23
N GLY A 26 -15.09 7.27 -0.80
CA GLY A 26 -14.69 8.51 -0.15
C GLY A 26 -14.31 9.59 -1.15
N VAL A 27 -14.10 10.80 -0.62
CA VAL A 27 -13.67 11.96 -1.40
C VAL A 27 -12.43 12.55 -0.77
N MET A 28 -11.40 12.75 -1.59
CA MET A 28 -10.19 13.46 -1.22
C MET A 28 -10.12 14.78 -2.01
N ARG A 29 -9.76 15.86 -1.33
CA ARG A 29 -9.45 17.14 -1.99
C ARG A 29 -7.96 17.28 -2.25
N LEU A 30 -7.61 18.16 -3.18
CA LEU A 30 -6.23 18.60 -3.33
C LEU A 30 -5.71 19.17 -2.00
N ALA A 31 -4.48 18.83 -1.69
CA ALA A 31 -3.77 19.36 -0.54
C ALA A 31 -3.46 20.83 -0.76
N THR A 32 -3.57 21.61 0.31
CA THR A 32 -3.03 22.98 0.32
C THR A 32 -1.65 22.96 0.97
N ALA A 33 -0.86 24.01 0.72
CA ALA A 33 0.41 24.19 1.44
C ALA A 33 0.24 24.18 2.98
N ARG A 34 -0.94 24.57 3.49
CA ARG A 34 -1.23 24.50 4.93
C ARG A 34 -1.37 23.06 5.41
N ASP A 35 -1.94 22.17 4.61
CA ASP A 35 -2.11 20.76 5.00
C ASP A 35 -0.76 20.05 5.13
N GLU A 36 0.23 20.47 4.34
CA GLU A 36 1.60 19.94 4.35
C GLU A 36 2.45 20.52 5.49
N LEU A 37 2.35 21.83 5.73
CA LEU A 37 3.25 22.52 6.65
C LEU A 37 2.77 22.55 8.10
N GLU A 38 1.46 22.55 8.33
CA GLU A 38 0.92 22.66 9.69
C GLU A 38 1.23 21.42 10.55
N PRO A 39 1.15 20.17 10.05
CA PRO A 39 1.50 18.99 10.85
C PRO A 39 2.96 19.00 11.35
N LEU A 40 3.89 19.57 10.59
CA LEU A 40 5.30 19.72 10.99
C LEU A 40 5.51 20.68 12.17
N ARG A 41 4.48 21.44 12.55
CA ARG A 41 4.50 22.33 13.72
C ARG A 41 3.96 21.64 14.97
N ASP A 42 3.35 20.46 14.83
CA ASP A 42 2.83 19.69 15.94
C ASP A 42 3.99 19.05 16.72
N PRO A 43 4.07 19.22 18.05
CA PRO A 43 5.14 18.64 18.85
C PRO A 43 5.12 17.10 18.91
N SER A 44 4.05 16.45 18.43
CA SER A 44 3.96 14.99 18.31
C SER A 44 4.54 14.42 17.02
N VAL A 45 5.00 15.29 16.09
CA VAL A 45 5.64 14.91 14.83
C VAL A 45 7.13 15.26 14.91
N ASP A 46 7.99 14.24 14.88
CA ASP A 46 9.44 14.42 15.08
C ASP A 46 10.12 15.12 13.88
N GLY A 47 9.46 15.18 12.72
CA GLY A 47 9.93 15.89 11.55
C GLY A 47 9.31 15.39 10.23
N PRO A 48 9.88 15.77 9.08
CA PRO A 48 9.36 15.40 7.76
C PRO A 48 9.44 13.91 7.42
N GLU A 49 10.26 13.15 8.15
CA GLU A 49 10.46 11.70 7.95
C GLU A 49 9.57 10.85 8.89
N ASP A 50 8.76 11.48 9.75
CA ASP A 50 7.92 10.77 10.70
C ASP A 50 6.72 10.11 9.99
N PRO A 51 6.52 8.79 10.11
CA PRO A 51 5.37 8.10 9.52
C PRO A 51 4.00 8.68 9.94
N ARG A 52 3.89 9.31 11.12
CA ARG A 52 2.66 9.97 11.58
C ARG A 52 2.28 11.17 10.73
N LEU A 53 3.27 11.84 10.11
CA LEU A 53 3.03 13.01 9.26
C LEU A 53 2.03 12.66 8.14
N THR A 54 2.26 11.56 7.44
CA THR A 54 1.40 11.07 6.37
C THR A 54 -0.03 10.84 6.85
N VAL A 55 -0.21 10.24 8.02
CA VAL A 55 -1.53 9.99 8.62
C VAL A 55 -2.26 11.31 8.88
N VAL A 56 -1.57 12.29 9.47
CA VAL A 56 -2.16 13.61 9.75
C VAL A 56 -2.53 14.34 8.47
N ILE A 57 -1.69 14.28 7.44
CA ILE A 57 -1.99 14.87 6.13
C ILE A 57 -3.25 14.23 5.53
N LEU A 58 -3.30 12.89 5.47
CA LEU A 58 -4.44 12.16 4.92
C LEU A 58 -5.74 12.50 5.65
N ALA A 59 -5.73 12.56 6.98
CA ALA A 59 -6.90 12.95 7.78
C ALA A 59 -7.41 14.37 7.46
N ARG A 60 -6.56 15.27 6.97
CA ARG A 60 -6.95 16.65 6.63
C ARG A 60 -7.53 16.78 5.23
N VAL A 61 -7.14 15.90 4.30
CA VAL A 61 -7.49 15.99 2.88
C VAL A 61 -8.60 15.02 2.47
N VAL A 62 -8.84 13.97 3.24
CA VAL A 62 -10.03 13.14 3.07
C VAL A 62 -11.23 13.89 3.66
N GLU A 63 -12.15 14.32 2.80
CA GLU A 63 -13.35 15.07 3.19
C GLU A 63 -14.48 14.14 3.66
N SER A 64 -14.54 12.92 3.13
CA SER A 64 -15.55 11.93 3.55
C SER A 64 -15.10 10.51 3.28
N LEU A 65 -15.65 9.58 4.08
CA LEU A 65 -15.49 8.14 3.90
C LEU A 65 -16.79 7.42 4.31
N GLY A 66 -17.56 6.95 3.34
CA GLY A 66 -18.89 6.39 3.54
C GLY A 66 -19.85 7.47 4.05
N ASP A 67 -20.44 7.24 5.23
CA ASP A 67 -21.30 8.21 5.91
C ASP A 67 -20.52 9.14 6.88
N LEU A 68 -19.20 8.99 6.96
CA LEU A 68 -18.34 9.81 7.80
C LEU A 68 -18.01 11.11 7.07
N GLU A 69 -18.61 12.22 7.49
CA GLU A 69 -18.32 13.58 6.98
C GLU A 69 -17.09 14.23 7.63
N LEU A 70 -16.53 13.59 8.67
CA LEU A 70 -15.32 14.03 9.34
C LEU A 70 -14.41 12.81 9.52
N VAL A 71 -13.34 12.74 8.73
CA VAL A 71 -12.30 11.73 8.86
C VAL A 71 -11.19 12.31 9.73
N THR A 72 -10.84 11.63 10.81
CA THR A 72 -9.76 12.03 11.71
C THR A 72 -8.58 11.06 11.59
N THR A 73 -7.48 11.35 12.29
CA THR A 73 -6.34 10.44 12.35
C THR A 73 -6.74 9.07 12.88
N ASN A 74 -7.74 8.98 13.76
CA ASN A 74 -8.23 7.71 14.29
C ASN A 74 -8.74 6.78 13.16
N GLU A 75 -9.53 7.30 12.23
CA GLU A 75 -10.05 6.49 11.12
C GLU A 75 -8.91 6.04 10.20
N ILE A 76 -7.97 6.95 9.89
CA ILE A 76 -6.81 6.65 9.03
C ILE A 76 -5.87 5.61 9.66
N GLU A 77 -5.59 5.71 10.97
CA GLU A 77 -4.74 4.77 11.71
C GLU A 77 -5.38 3.36 11.80
N ASN A 78 -6.72 3.27 11.74
CA ASN A 78 -7.45 2.01 11.81
C ASN A 78 -7.78 1.41 10.42
N LEU A 79 -7.24 1.98 9.34
CA LEU A 79 -7.33 1.36 8.01
C LEU A 79 -6.49 0.08 7.94
N PHE A 80 -6.90 -0.86 7.07
CA PHE A 80 -6.01 -1.94 6.68
C PHE A 80 -4.77 -1.36 5.99
N ALA A 81 -3.62 -2.01 6.16
CA ALA A 81 -2.36 -1.56 5.55
C ALA A 81 -2.47 -1.37 4.03
N ALA A 82 -3.24 -2.21 3.34
CA ALA A 82 -3.49 -2.07 1.90
C ALA A 82 -4.29 -0.80 1.54
N ASP A 83 -5.25 -0.42 2.38
CA ASP A 83 -6.06 0.79 2.17
C ASP A 83 -5.26 2.05 2.51
N LEU A 84 -4.42 2.00 3.56
CA LEU A 84 -3.51 3.09 3.89
C LEU A 84 -2.48 3.31 2.78
N ALA A 85 -1.91 2.24 2.21
CA ALA A 85 -1.01 2.33 1.07
C ALA A 85 -1.72 2.94 -0.16
N PHE A 86 -2.93 2.46 -0.44
CA PHE A 86 -3.75 3.02 -1.53
C PHE A 86 -3.99 4.53 -1.36
N LEU A 87 -4.33 5.00 -0.15
CA LEU A 87 -4.54 6.44 0.08
C LEU A 87 -3.26 7.26 -0.08
N GLN A 88 -2.10 6.71 0.28
CA GLN A 88 -0.80 7.37 0.07
C GLN A 88 -0.50 7.53 -1.43
N ASP A 89 -0.70 6.47 -2.21
CA ASP A 89 -0.51 6.51 -3.65
C ASP A 89 -1.50 7.48 -4.31
N PHE A 90 -2.78 7.41 -3.93
CA PHE A 90 -3.82 8.30 -4.42
C PHE A 90 -3.50 9.77 -4.14
N TYR A 91 -3.07 10.06 -2.92
CA TYR A 91 -2.63 11.40 -2.52
C TYR A 91 -1.48 11.91 -3.39
N GLY A 92 -0.45 11.08 -3.59
CA GLY A 92 0.71 11.43 -4.40
C GLY A 92 0.31 11.75 -5.84
N VAL A 93 -0.53 10.90 -6.44
CA VAL A 93 -0.97 11.04 -7.83
C VAL A 93 -1.82 12.30 -8.04
N ILE A 94 -2.79 12.60 -7.17
CA ILE A 94 -3.66 13.77 -7.40
C ILE A 94 -2.94 15.11 -7.17
N ASN A 95 -1.92 15.15 -6.31
CA ASN A 95 -1.21 16.39 -5.96
C ASN A 95 0.05 16.63 -6.80
N PHE A 96 0.75 15.56 -7.19
CA PHE A 96 2.07 15.65 -7.84
C PHE A 96 2.16 14.86 -9.15
N GLY A 97 1.19 13.99 -9.41
CA GLY A 97 1.15 13.16 -10.61
C GLY A 97 0.60 13.89 -11.83
N SER A 98 0.70 13.19 -12.96
CA SER A 98 0.11 13.54 -14.24
C SER A 98 -1.27 12.93 -14.42
N GLN A 99 -2.01 13.43 -15.41
CA GLN A 99 -3.31 12.88 -15.80
C GLN A 99 -3.22 11.38 -16.15
N ALA A 100 -2.12 10.94 -16.80
CA ALA A 100 -1.93 9.54 -17.17
C ALA A 100 -1.76 8.63 -15.94
N GLU A 101 -1.00 9.07 -14.93
CA GLU A 101 -0.83 8.33 -13.67
C GLU A 101 -2.16 8.24 -12.91
N TYR A 102 -2.98 9.30 -12.95
CA TYR A 102 -4.32 9.27 -12.38
C TYR A 102 -5.24 8.26 -13.08
N GLU A 103 -5.19 8.21 -14.42
CA GLU A 103 -5.95 7.25 -15.20
C GLU A 103 -5.51 5.80 -14.95
N GLU A 104 -4.22 5.56 -14.79
CA GLU A 104 -3.65 4.26 -14.44
C GLU A 104 -4.09 3.81 -13.04
N LEU A 105 -4.05 4.72 -12.06
CA LEU A 105 -4.53 4.46 -10.70
C LEU A 105 -6.02 4.07 -10.70
N LEU A 106 -6.86 4.79 -11.47
CA LEU A 106 -8.27 4.46 -11.63
C LEU A 106 -8.50 3.12 -12.34
N ALA A 107 -7.63 2.75 -13.29
CA ALA A 107 -7.67 1.44 -13.92
C ALA A 107 -7.33 0.32 -12.93
N ALA A 108 -6.27 0.50 -12.13
CA ALA A 108 -5.88 -0.44 -11.09
C ALA A 108 -6.99 -0.59 -10.02
N GLN A 109 -7.64 0.50 -9.62
CA GLN A 109 -8.79 0.45 -8.72
C GLN A 109 -9.95 -0.36 -9.32
N ARG A 110 -10.30 -0.14 -10.60
CA ARG A 110 -11.35 -0.92 -11.27
C ARG A 110 -11.05 -2.42 -11.29
N GLU A 111 -9.80 -2.78 -11.56
CA GLU A 111 -9.36 -4.18 -11.54
C GLU A 111 -9.44 -4.77 -10.11
N ALA A 112 -8.97 -4.03 -9.10
CA ALA A 112 -9.00 -4.46 -7.70
C ALA A 112 -10.43 -4.61 -7.14
N LEU A 113 -11.38 -3.80 -7.63
CA LEU A 113 -12.80 -3.92 -7.29
C LEU A 113 -13.56 -4.93 -8.14
N ALA A 114 -12.97 -5.43 -9.23
CA ALA A 114 -13.63 -6.42 -10.07
C ALA A 114 -13.93 -7.65 -9.21
N PRO A 115 -15.17 -8.21 -9.29
CA PRO A 115 -15.48 -9.44 -8.59
C PRO A 115 -14.48 -10.52 -9.03
N PRO A 116 -14.02 -11.40 -8.13
CA PRO A 116 -13.16 -12.50 -8.53
C PRO A 116 -13.91 -13.30 -9.58
N VAL A 117 -13.43 -13.22 -10.83
CA VAL A 117 -13.97 -14.05 -11.91
C VAL A 117 -13.78 -15.48 -11.42
N PRO A 118 -14.86 -16.30 -11.31
CA PRO A 118 -14.68 -17.67 -10.89
C PRO A 118 -13.65 -18.28 -11.84
N ALA A 119 -12.54 -18.77 -11.29
CA ALA A 119 -11.56 -19.49 -12.07
C ALA A 119 -12.33 -20.53 -12.88
N ALA A 120 -12.35 -20.35 -14.21
CA ALA A 120 -12.97 -21.33 -15.11
C ALA A 120 -12.47 -22.71 -14.67
N PRO A 121 -13.34 -23.72 -14.56
CA PRO A 121 -12.95 -25.00 -13.99
C PRO A 121 -11.73 -25.47 -14.76
N VAL A 122 -10.59 -25.55 -14.07
CA VAL A 122 -9.41 -26.22 -14.59
C VAL A 122 -9.89 -27.63 -14.88
N VAL A 123 -10.14 -27.91 -16.16
CA VAL A 123 -10.63 -29.21 -16.60
C VAL A 123 -9.54 -30.18 -16.17
N ALA A 124 -9.84 -30.99 -15.16
CA ALA A 124 -8.90 -31.98 -14.67
C ALA A 124 -8.49 -32.84 -15.87
N ALA A 125 -7.21 -32.78 -16.24
CA ALA A 125 -6.64 -33.72 -17.19
C ALA A 125 -7.00 -35.14 -16.72
N PRO A 126 -7.41 -36.05 -17.61
CA PRO A 126 -7.90 -37.35 -17.20
C PRO A 126 -6.78 -38.11 -16.49
N ALA A 127 -7.04 -38.50 -15.24
CA ALA A 127 -6.17 -39.38 -14.49
C ALA A 127 -6.08 -40.72 -15.25
N VAL A 128 -4.85 -41.07 -15.66
CA VAL A 128 -4.54 -42.38 -16.24
C VAL A 128 -4.66 -43.43 -15.12
N PRO A 129 -5.55 -44.44 -15.21
CA PRO A 129 -5.62 -45.48 -14.19
C PRO A 129 -4.68 -46.63 -14.53
N GLY A 130 -3.87 -47.04 -13.55
CA GLY A 130 -3.40 -48.42 -13.43
C GLY A 130 -1.89 -48.63 -13.48
N THR A 131 -1.27 -48.79 -12.32
CA THR A 131 -0.29 -49.86 -12.07
C THR A 131 -0.38 -50.22 -10.58
N PRO A 132 -0.60 -51.50 -10.20
CA PRO A 132 -0.74 -51.89 -8.81
C PRO A 132 0.61 -52.01 -8.10
N ALA A 133 0.52 -51.86 -6.78
CA ALA A 133 1.58 -51.77 -5.78
C ALA A 133 2.50 -53.00 -5.66
N ALA A 134 3.66 -52.79 -5.05
CA ALA A 134 4.36 -53.80 -4.26
C ALA A 134 4.83 -53.19 -2.92
N PRO A 135 4.70 -53.91 -1.79
CA PRO A 135 4.95 -53.39 -0.45
C PRO A 135 6.34 -53.74 0.08
N ALA A 136 6.66 -53.14 1.23
CA ALA A 136 7.48 -53.64 2.34
C ALA A 136 8.68 -52.76 2.70
N ALA A 137 8.66 -52.28 3.94
CA ALA A 137 9.55 -52.71 5.02
C ALA A 137 10.02 -51.51 5.85
N ALA A 138 9.49 -51.45 7.07
CA ALA A 138 10.05 -50.66 8.15
C ALA A 138 11.38 -51.27 8.61
N THR A 139 12.43 -50.46 8.72
CA THR A 139 13.46 -50.64 9.75
C THR A 139 14.15 -49.31 10.03
N SER A 140 14.06 -48.87 11.28
CA SER A 140 14.98 -47.90 11.88
C SER A 140 16.22 -48.66 12.38
N PRO A 141 17.43 -48.07 12.40
CA PRO A 141 17.98 -47.81 13.73
C PRO A 141 18.77 -46.50 13.88
N ALA A 142 18.60 -45.93 15.07
CA ALA A 142 19.55 -45.29 15.99
C ALA A 142 20.88 -44.66 15.46
N ALA A 143 20.97 -43.35 15.76
CA ALA A 143 22.02 -42.64 16.51
C ALA A 143 23.49 -42.68 16.08
N VAL A 144 24.03 -41.48 15.83
CA VAL A 144 25.39 -41.06 16.19
C VAL A 144 25.36 -39.60 16.65
N ASP A 145 26.00 -39.35 17.79
CA ASP A 145 26.15 -38.08 18.51
C ASP A 145 27.20 -37.13 17.88
N ALA A 146 27.15 -35.87 18.38
CA ALA A 146 28.09 -34.75 18.26
C ALA A 146 28.11 -34.00 16.90
N ASP A 147 28.14 -32.67 16.81
CA ASP A 147 28.85 -31.70 17.66
C ASP A 147 28.24 -30.29 17.53
N ASP A 148 28.62 -29.46 18.51
CA ASP A 148 28.29 -28.06 18.79
C ASP A 148 28.49 -27.06 17.63
N ALA A 149 27.57 -26.09 17.50
CA ALA A 149 27.87 -24.68 17.16
C ALA A 149 26.58 -23.90 16.82
N ALA A 150 26.38 -22.81 17.55
CA ALA A 150 25.34 -21.82 17.36
C ALA A 150 25.19 -21.32 15.90
N HIS A 151 23.94 -21.25 15.43
CA HIS A 151 23.57 -20.39 14.31
C HIS A 151 22.26 -19.65 14.66
N GLU A 152 22.45 -18.42 15.10
CA GLU A 152 21.43 -17.38 15.22
C GLU A 152 20.78 -17.20 13.83
N ARG A 153 19.58 -17.74 13.63
CA ARG A 153 18.80 -17.47 12.41
C ARG A 153 18.12 -16.12 12.54
N ALA A 154 18.82 -15.08 12.08
CA ALA A 154 18.23 -13.79 11.78
C ALA A 154 17.10 -13.96 10.74
N LEU A 155 15.92 -13.42 11.05
CA LEU A 155 14.82 -13.27 10.12
C LEU A 155 15.23 -12.27 9.01
N PRO A 156 14.88 -12.49 7.72
CA PRO A 156 15.20 -11.51 6.69
C PRO A 156 14.38 -10.24 6.89
N ALA A 157 15.06 -9.10 6.94
CA ALA A 157 14.45 -7.79 6.87
C ALA A 157 13.74 -7.62 5.52
N VAL A 158 12.44 -7.33 5.56
CA VAL A 158 11.68 -6.88 4.39
C VAL A 158 12.03 -5.41 4.18
N THR A 159 13.08 -5.15 3.40
CA THR A 159 13.41 -3.81 2.94
C THR A 159 12.45 -3.42 1.83
N SER A 160 11.41 -2.65 2.17
CA SER A 160 10.64 -1.93 1.15
C SER A 160 11.41 -0.68 0.78
N SER A 161 12.21 -0.76 -0.28
CA SER A 161 12.87 0.40 -0.87
C SER A 161 11.89 1.06 -1.85
N VAL A 162 11.16 2.08 -1.41
CA VAL A 162 10.51 3.02 -2.33
C VAL A 162 11.53 4.12 -2.61
N THR A 163 12.24 3.99 -3.72
CA THR A 163 13.19 5.01 -4.18
C THR A 163 12.41 6.15 -4.84
N TYR A 164 12.24 7.26 -4.14
CA TYR A 164 11.89 8.52 -4.79
C TYR A 164 13.11 9.00 -5.59
N ALA A 165 13.00 8.99 -6.91
CA ALA A 165 14.02 9.53 -7.80
C ALA A 165 14.11 11.06 -7.62
N ARG A 166 15.09 11.51 -6.83
CA ARG A 166 15.48 12.91 -6.73
C ARG A 166 16.14 13.32 -8.04
N ARG A 167 15.42 14.03 -8.91
CA ARG A 167 15.97 14.62 -10.13
C ARG A 167 16.95 15.73 -9.73
N THR A 168 18.24 15.46 -9.85
CA THR A 168 19.29 16.47 -9.74
C THR A 168 19.23 17.37 -10.96
N VAL A 169 18.98 18.67 -10.74
CA VAL A 169 19.21 19.71 -11.74
C VAL A 169 20.70 20.05 -11.63
N ALA A 170 21.51 19.55 -12.57
CA ALA A 170 22.90 19.94 -12.71
C ALA A 170 23.01 21.02 -13.79
N ASP A 171 23.30 22.22 -13.29
CA ASP A 171 24.28 23.20 -13.80
C ASP A 171 24.67 23.14 -15.29
N GLU A 172 24.23 24.15 -16.04
CA GLU A 172 24.80 24.47 -17.35
C GLU A 172 24.92 25.99 -17.47
N THR A 173 26.01 26.56 -16.94
CA THR A 173 26.59 27.79 -17.52
C THR A 173 28.11 27.70 -17.52
N THR A 174 28.59 27.27 -18.68
CA THR A 174 29.93 27.36 -19.24
C THR A 174 30.69 28.64 -18.84
N SER A 175 31.87 28.40 -18.27
CA SER A 175 33.06 29.23 -18.33
C SER A 175 33.28 29.82 -19.74
N ASP A 176 33.36 31.14 -19.87
CA ASP A 176 34.10 31.75 -20.97
C ASP A 176 35.05 32.84 -20.47
N ALA A 177 36.25 32.77 -21.00
CA ALA A 177 37.43 33.48 -20.61
C ALA A 177 37.54 34.82 -21.35
N ARG A 178 37.93 35.88 -20.63
CA ARG A 178 38.91 36.89 -21.08
C ARG A 178 39.26 37.86 -19.97
#